data_AF-A0AA36Y6V0-F1
#
_entry.id   AF-A0AA36Y6V0-F1
#
_cell.length_a   1.000
_cell.length_b   1.000
_cell.length_c   1.000
_cell.angle_alpha   90.00
_cell.angle_beta   90.00
_cell.angle_gamma   90.00
#
_symmetry.space_group_name_H-M   'P 1'
#
loop_
_entity.id
_entity.type
_entity.pdbx_description
1 polymer ?
#
loop_
_entity_poly.entity_id
_entity_poly.type
_entity_poly.pdbx_seq_one_letter_code
_entity_poly.pdbx_strand_id
1 'polypeptide(L)'
;MKKQKLAAVVLAAGVVLGAAVFAGYESTRYTRTVQAAEQEWQLGDTEEAIPIYEKAIRMKPKRAEAYLALAEIYERNKRHADAVSLLKTAGEAMSGKTSKDATLIQEALERYNPTVKASLESGSYEDPVELELTSKGVSIRYTLLEAPVGESAEEQDYEKPLRFRRNGTYRLQCYAVNQKGEAGEPVELSYVIQLDPEKYHMNSWYQKDNGWYYNDDTGVPVVGWRQIDGNWYHFAEDGKMMTGWLELGDNFYYLDENGVIANGWRNLDGKYYYFLEDGSMAVNRWVDGDYYVGADGVMLVSTTTPDGYQLDENGKKIEKSQNEKAVEAYRNILLDRSWNGRKLPGGQFAVVDINGDGVWELLTELDTGGYDDAISRIFYYTDHLNQYALDGSETWDCLMPSSHRIIIGRTRGKNSTRVLGVGSDGNLTVYDDSDIFWGYYENAADWVGSDQAKSMSQTVEKYYRDACYNIRFVDITESNVAQYLSGNGQETGTSFAADNYLSR
;
A
#
# COMPACT_ATOMS: atom_id res chain seq x y z
N MET A 1 78.40 -1.88 -26.63
CA MET A 1 77.38 -2.55 -25.79
C MET A 1 76.59 -1.47 -25.07
N LYS A 2 75.27 -1.36 -25.03
CA LYS A 2 74.11 -2.05 -25.62
C LYS A 2 73.01 -0.97 -25.63
N LYS A 3 72.57 -0.50 -26.81
CA LYS A 3 71.23 0.08 -26.99
C LYS A 3 70.46 -0.87 -27.90
N GLN A 4 70.20 -2.05 -27.35
CA GLN A 4 69.22 -3.01 -27.87
C GLN A 4 67.95 -2.85 -27.03
N LYS A 5 66.79 -2.98 -27.69
CA LYS A 5 65.41 -3.01 -27.16
C LYS A 5 64.68 -1.66 -27.11
N LEU A 6 64.28 -1.17 -28.29
CA LEU A 6 62.98 -0.51 -28.49
C LEU A 6 62.64 -0.51 -29.99
N ALA A 7 62.28 -1.67 -30.54
CA ALA A 7 61.83 -1.80 -31.94
C ALA A 7 60.90 -3.02 -32.15
N ALA A 8 60.17 -3.42 -31.12
CA ALA A 8 59.26 -4.55 -31.18
C ALA A 8 57.97 -4.15 -30.47
N VAL A 9 56.99 -3.62 -31.22
CA VAL A 9 55.54 -3.68 -30.92
C VAL A 9 54.66 -3.27 -32.15
N VAL A 10 55.15 -2.62 -33.21
CA VAL A 10 54.24 -2.18 -34.32
C VAL A 10 54.15 -3.15 -35.53
N LEU A 11 54.85 -4.29 -35.49
CA LEU A 11 54.81 -5.32 -36.54
C LEU A 11 53.64 -6.31 -36.32
N ALA A 12 52.43 -5.92 -36.71
CA ALA A 12 51.34 -6.90 -36.90
C ALA A 12 50.36 -6.54 -38.02
N ALA A 13 50.19 -5.27 -38.41
CA ALA A 13 49.34 -4.90 -39.56
C ALA A 13 50.13 -4.64 -40.86
N GLY A 14 51.39 -4.19 -40.77
CA GLY A 14 52.24 -3.90 -41.93
C GLY A 14 52.87 -5.10 -42.64
N VAL A 15 52.63 -6.33 -42.15
CA VAL A 15 53.28 -7.55 -42.68
C VAL A 15 52.52 -8.17 -43.86
N VAL A 16 51.25 -7.81 -44.08
CA VAL A 16 50.46 -8.41 -45.18
C VAL A 16 50.79 -7.80 -46.55
N LEU A 17 51.35 -6.59 -46.62
CA LEU A 17 51.78 -5.98 -47.89
C LEU A 17 53.25 -6.30 -48.25
N GLY A 18 54.06 -6.80 -47.32
CA GLY A 18 55.51 -6.99 -47.51
C GLY A 18 55.96 -8.31 -48.16
N ALA A 19 55.07 -9.17 -48.64
CA ALA A 19 55.45 -10.51 -49.13
C ALA A 19 54.77 -10.95 -50.45
N ALA A 20 54.70 -10.07 -51.44
CA ALA A 20 54.52 -10.49 -52.83
C ALA A 20 55.87 -10.52 -53.56
N VAL A 21 56.61 -11.61 -53.38
CA VAL A 21 57.80 -11.90 -54.17
C VAL A 21 57.41 -12.07 -55.64
N PHE A 22 57.90 -11.13 -56.44
CA PHE A 22 58.10 -11.12 -57.88
C PHE A 22 58.14 -12.50 -58.57
N ALA A 23 57.22 -12.73 -59.50
CA ALA A 23 57.50 -13.46 -60.75
C ALA A 23 56.38 -13.23 -61.78
N GLY A 24 56.66 -12.40 -62.78
CA GLY A 24 55.79 -12.22 -63.95
C GLY A 24 55.95 -10.82 -64.53
N TYR A 25 56.56 -10.73 -65.72
CA TYR A 25 56.97 -9.50 -66.41
C TYR A 25 55.86 -8.43 -66.45
N GLU A 26 55.86 -7.53 -65.46
CA GLU A 26 54.99 -6.35 -65.45
C GLU A 26 55.65 -5.19 -66.20
N SER A 27 54.87 -4.24 -66.69
CA SER A 27 55.42 -3.04 -67.33
C SER A 27 56.32 -2.31 -66.33
N THR A 28 57.63 -2.27 -66.60
CA THR A 28 58.67 -1.66 -65.74
C THR A 28 58.32 -0.27 -65.22
N ARG A 29 57.50 0.49 -65.95
CA ARG A 29 57.03 1.81 -65.54
C ARG A 29 56.05 1.78 -64.35
N TYR A 30 55.12 0.82 -64.28
CA TYR A 30 54.16 0.71 -63.18
C TYR A 30 54.87 0.35 -61.88
N THR A 31 55.65 -0.74 -61.92
CA THR A 31 56.43 -1.22 -60.77
C THR A 31 57.36 -0.15 -60.21
N ARG A 32 58.09 0.60 -61.07
CA ARG A 32 58.91 1.74 -60.62
C ARG A 32 58.09 2.87 -59.99
N THR A 33 56.86 3.09 -60.44
CA THR A 33 55.99 4.14 -59.89
C THR A 33 55.48 3.75 -58.50
N VAL A 34 55.07 2.49 -58.31
CA VAL A 34 54.68 1.95 -56.99
C VAL A 34 55.87 1.98 -56.02
N GLN A 35 57.05 1.49 -56.43
CA GLN A 35 58.26 1.52 -55.59
C GLN A 35 58.68 2.94 -55.17
N ALA A 36 58.54 3.93 -56.05
CA ALA A 36 58.80 5.33 -55.70
C ALA A 36 57.80 5.82 -54.63
N ALA A 37 56.51 5.50 -54.78
CA ALA A 37 55.48 5.87 -53.80
C ALA A 37 55.72 5.19 -52.43
N GLU A 38 56.14 3.92 -52.42
CA GLU A 38 56.51 3.19 -51.21
C GLU A 38 57.72 3.81 -50.51
N GLN A 39 58.71 4.29 -51.27
CA GLN A 39 59.89 4.94 -50.72
C GLN A 39 59.52 6.25 -50.00
N GLU A 40 58.71 7.10 -50.63
CA GLU A 40 58.21 8.33 -49.99
C GLU A 40 57.40 8.00 -48.72
N TRP A 41 56.56 6.97 -48.78
CA TRP A 41 55.81 6.51 -47.62
C TRP A 41 56.72 6.02 -46.46
N GLN A 42 57.79 5.29 -46.77
CA GLN A 42 58.79 4.82 -45.79
C GLN A 42 59.55 5.98 -45.13
N LEU A 43 59.73 7.10 -45.83
CA LEU A 43 60.37 8.31 -45.30
C LEU A 43 59.45 9.10 -44.36
N GLY A 44 58.15 8.75 -44.31
CA GLY A 44 57.14 9.41 -43.47
C GLY A 44 56.40 10.53 -44.21
N ASP A 45 56.73 10.81 -45.46
CA ASP A 45 56.14 11.86 -46.29
C ASP A 45 54.86 11.36 -46.98
N THR A 46 53.83 11.09 -46.17
CA THR A 46 52.58 10.45 -46.64
C THR A 46 51.81 11.27 -47.68
N GLU A 47 51.87 12.60 -47.62
CA GLU A 47 51.19 13.49 -48.58
C GLU A 47 51.86 13.50 -49.96
N GLU A 48 53.18 13.34 -50.05
CA GLU A 48 53.90 13.24 -51.32
C GLU A 48 53.73 11.88 -51.99
N ALA A 49 53.45 10.83 -51.22
CA ALA A 49 53.18 9.49 -51.75
C ALA A 49 51.81 9.39 -52.46
N ILE A 50 50.79 10.14 -52.01
CA ILE A 50 49.42 10.15 -52.55
C ILE A 50 49.38 10.37 -54.08
N PRO A 51 49.92 11.48 -54.64
CA PRO A 51 49.84 11.74 -56.09
C PRO A 51 50.59 10.68 -56.92
N ILE A 52 51.60 10.02 -56.34
CA ILE A 52 52.35 8.94 -56.99
C ILE A 52 51.50 7.66 -57.05
N TYR A 53 50.80 7.29 -55.97
CA TYR A 53 49.85 6.17 -55.97
C TYR A 53 48.66 6.43 -56.90
N GLU A 54 48.09 7.64 -56.93
CA GLU A 54 47.04 8.02 -57.88
C GLU A 54 47.50 7.89 -59.34
N LYS A 55 48.76 8.24 -59.62
CA LYS A 55 49.38 8.02 -60.93
C LYS A 55 49.51 6.53 -61.25
N ALA A 56 49.92 5.70 -60.30
CA ALA A 56 49.98 4.25 -60.47
C ALA A 56 48.59 3.64 -60.77
N ILE A 57 47.55 4.07 -60.05
CA ILE A 57 46.16 3.68 -60.28
C ILE A 57 45.72 4.03 -61.71
N ARG A 58 45.97 5.26 -62.18
CA ARG A 58 45.66 5.67 -63.57
C ARG A 58 46.38 4.81 -64.61
N MET A 59 47.59 4.36 -64.32
CA MET A 59 48.35 3.49 -65.22
C MET A 59 47.79 2.06 -65.30
N LYS A 60 47.33 1.52 -64.16
CA LYS A 60 46.80 0.15 -64.05
C LYS A 60 45.59 0.12 -63.10
N PRO A 61 44.39 0.51 -63.56
CA PRO A 61 43.20 0.65 -62.71
C PRO A 61 42.61 -0.69 -62.21
N LYS A 62 43.16 -1.82 -62.63
CA LYS A 62 42.72 -3.18 -62.23
C LYS A 62 43.75 -3.92 -61.36
N ARG A 63 44.64 -3.17 -60.68
CA ARG A 63 45.65 -3.71 -59.76
C ARG A 63 45.36 -3.22 -58.34
N ALA A 64 45.22 -4.14 -57.39
CA ALA A 64 44.81 -3.81 -56.02
C ALA A 64 45.89 -3.10 -55.21
N GLU A 65 47.17 -3.43 -55.44
CA GLU A 65 48.33 -2.96 -54.67
C GLU A 65 48.32 -1.43 -54.40
N ALA A 66 48.23 -0.62 -55.45
CA ALA A 66 48.23 0.84 -55.32
C ALA A 66 46.98 1.40 -54.60
N TYR A 67 45.81 0.77 -54.78
CA TYR A 67 44.58 1.15 -54.07
C TYR A 67 44.67 0.82 -52.58
N LEU A 68 45.20 -0.34 -52.23
CA LEU A 68 45.34 -0.79 -50.83
C LEU A 68 46.33 0.07 -50.05
N ALA A 69 47.48 0.39 -50.66
CA ALA A 69 48.48 1.26 -50.05
C ALA A 69 47.95 2.69 -49.85
N LEU A 70 47.28 3.24 -50.86
CA LEU A 70 46.68 4.58 -50.76
C LEU A 70 45.54 4.62 -49.73
N ALA A 71 44.71 3.58 -49.64
CA ALA A 71 43.69 3.47 -48.59
C ALA A 71 44.33 3.46 -47.20
N GLU A 72 45.45 2.75 -46.99
CA GLU A 72 46.16 2.76 -45.70
C GLU A 72 46.75 4.14 -45.36
N ILE A 73 47.20 4.90 -46.36
CA ILE A 73 47.64 6.29 -46.17
C ILE A 73 46.48 7.17 -45.74
N TYR A 74 45.33 7.10 -46.42
CA TYR A 74 44.14 7.85 -46.04
C TYR A 74 43.69 7.54 -44.60
N GLU A 75 43.73 6.27 -44.21
CA GLU A 75 43.46 5.84 -42.85
C GLU A 75 44.40 6.43 -41.81
N ARG A 76 45.71 6.44 -42.08
CA ARG A 76 46.70 7.07 -41.18
C ARG A 76 46.48 8.57 -41.05
N ASN A 77 45.98 9.21 -42.09
CA ASN A 77 45.66 10.63 -42.11
C ASN A 77 44.23 10.92 -41.61
N LYS A 78 43.53 9.95 -40.98
CA LYS A 78 42.16 10.08 -40.46
C LYS A 78 41.11 10.45 -41.53
N ARG A 79 41.35 10.04 -42.78
CA ARG A 79 40.47 10.23 -43.93
C ARG A 79 39.73 8.92 -44.27
N HIS A 80 39.00 8.37 -43.29
CA HIS A 80 38.32 7.07 -43.43
C HIS A 80 37.37 7.02 -44.63
N ALA A 81 36.53 8.04 -44.79
CA ALA A 81 35.58 8.14 -45.90
C ALA A 81 36.27 8.10 -47.28
N ASP A 82 37.45 8.72 -47.41
CA ASP A 82 38.22 8.71 -48.66
C ASP A 82 38.81 7.32 -48.95
N ALA A 83 39.27 6.61 -47.91
CA ALA A 83 39.75 5.23 -48.04
C ALA A 83 38.62 4.30 -48.52
N VAL A 84 37.44 4.39 -47.92
CA VAL A 84 36.27 3.59 -48.31
C VAL A 84 35.83 3.93 -49.74
N SER A 85 35.73 5.22 -50.09
CA SER A 85 35.35 5.67 -51.43
C SER A 85 36.32 5.15 -52.50
N LEU A 86 37.63 5.27 -52.24
CA LEU A 86 38.68 4.77 -53.11
C LEU A 86 38.56 3.26 -53.38
N LEU A 87 38.36 2.47 -52.32
CA LEU A 87 38.22 1.02 -52.42
C LEU A 87 36.93 0.60 -53.14
N LYS A 88 35.83 1.36 -52.98
CA LYS A 88 34.59 1.13 -53.74
C LYS A 88 34.80 1.35 -55.23
N THR A 89 35.42 2.47 -55.61
CA THR A 89 35.79 2.74 -57.01
C THR A 89 36.68 1.64 -57.57
N ALA A 90 37.63 1.13 -56.78
CA ALA A 90 38.47 -0.01 -57.17
C ALA A 90 37.64 -1.28 -57.42
N GLY A 91 36.68 -1.58 -56.54
CA GLY A 91 35.78 -2.72 -56.68
C GLY A 91 34.93 -2.66 -57.94
N GLU A 92 34.35 -1.49 -58.24
CA GLU A 92 33.59 -1.23 -59.47
C GLU A 92 34.44 -1.41 -60.73
N ALA A 93 35.65 -0.84 -60.75
CA ALA A 93 36.58 -0.96 -61.88
C ALA A 93 37.00 -2.43 -62.16
N MET A 94 36.92 -3.28 -61.13
CA MET A 94 37.28 -4.70 -61.16
C MET A 94 36.06 -5.64 -61.25
N SER A 95 34.83 -5.10 -61.29
CA SER A 95 33.58 -5.89 -61.38
C SER A 95 33.54 -6.79 -62.63
N GLY A 96 32.95 -7.99 -62.49
CA GLY A 96 32.79 -8.97 -63.57
C GLY A 96 33.96 -9.93 -63.80
N LYS A 97 34.99 -9.94 -62.95
CA LYS A 97 36.11 -10.91 -63.01
C LYS A 97 36.44 -11.49 -61.63
N THR A 98 36.42 -12.81 -61.51
CA THR A 98 37.04 -13.52 -60.38
C THR A 98 38.56 -13.42 -60.54
N SER A 99 39.16 -12.38 -59.96
CA SER A 99 40.60 -12.14 -59.99
C SER A 99 41.12 -11.94 -58.58
N LYS A 100 42.38 -12.35 -58.32
CA LYS A 100 43.03 -12.18 -57.02
C LYS A 100 42.99 -10.72 -56.54
N ASP A 101 43.21 -9.77 -57.45
CA ASP A 101 43.12 -8.33 -57.17
C ASP A 101 41.70 -7.92 -56.72
N ALA A 102 40.66 -8.38 -57.41
CA ALA A 102 39.26 -8.09 -57.02
C ALA A 102 38.91 -8.66 -55.64
N THR A 103 39.40 -9.87 -55.31
CA THR A 103 39.22 -10.48 -53.98
C THR A 103 39.90 -9.65 -52.89
N LEU A 104 41.14 -9.19 -53.12
CA LEU A 104 41.86 -8.35 -52.16
C LEU A 104 41.15 -7.02 -51.88
N ILE A 105 40.59 -6.39 -52.91
CA ILE A 105 39.78 -5.16 -52.75
C ILE A 105 38.51 -5.46 -51.95
N GLN A 106 37.83 -6.58 -52.23
CA GLN A 106 36.63 -6.96 -51.49
C GLN A 106 36.93 -7.24 -50.01
N GLU A 107 38.00 -7.97 -49.70
CA GLU A 107 38.45 -8.22 -48.33
C GLU A 107 38.82 -6.92 -47.61
N ALA A 108 39.47 -5.98 -48.32
CA ALA A 108 39.76 -4.66 -47.78
C ALA A 108 38.49 -3.87 -47.50
N LEU A 109 37.51 -3.87 -48.41
CA LEU A 109 36.21 -3.23 -48.19
C LEU A 109 35.48 -3.80 -46.98
N GLU A 110 35.47 -5.12 -46.80
CA GLU A 110 34.84 -5.76 -45.63
C GLU A 110 35.55 -5.40 -44.31
N ARG A 111 36.86 -5.15 -44.36
CA ARG A 111 37.65 -4.71 -43.20
C ARG A 111 37.45 -3.24 -42.88
N TYR A 112 37.39 -2.37 -43.88
CA TYR A 112 37.29 -0.91 -43.68
C TYR A 112 35.84 -0.46 -43.51
N ASN A 113 34.93 -0.97 -44.33
CA ASN A 113 33.50 -0.66 -44.34
C ASN A 113 32.68 -1.95 -44.16
N PRO A 114 32.74 -2.59 -42.98
CA PRO A 114 31.93 -3.77 -42.73
C PRO A 114 30.45 -3.42 -42.86
N THR A 115 29.69 -4.29 -43.53
CA THR A 115 28.25 -4.11 -43.71
C THR A 115 27.47 -5.02 -42.77
N VAL A 116 26.27 -4.59 -42.39
CA VAL A 116 25.33 -5.41 -41.64
C VAL A 116 24.51 -6.24 -42.63
N LYS A 117 24.28 -7.51 -42.30
CA LYS A 117 23.35 -8.40 -42.99
C LYS A 117 22.26 -8.84 -42.02
N ALA A 118 21.02 -8.58 -42.39
CA ALA A 118 19.84 -9.07 -41.68
C ALA A 118 19.51 -10.51 -42.10
N SER A 119 19.00 -11.33 -41.17
CA SER A 119 18.46 -12.65 -41.46
C SER A 119 17.13 -12.61 -42.23
N LEU A 120 16.41 -11.47 -42.15
CA LEU A 120 15.10 -11.25 -42.76
C LEU A 120 15.14 -9.99 -43.62
N GLU A 121 14.50 -10.05 -44.79
CA GLU A 121 14.33 -8.89 -45.65
C GLU A 121 13.32 -7.90 -45.05
N SER A 122 13.51 -6.61 -45.29
CA SER A 122 12.51 -5.58 -44.96
C SER A 122 11.20 -5.90 -45.67
N GLY A 123 10.08 -5.80 -44.96
CA GLY A 123 8.77 -6.17 -45.51
C GLY A 123 7.67 -6.28 -44.47
N SER A 124 6.54 -6.84 -44.88
CA SER A 124 5.38 -7.09 -44.02
C SER A 124 5.31 -8.55 -43.59
N TYR A 125 4.97 -8.77 -42.32
CA TYR A 125 4.90 -10.09 -41.70
C TYR A 125 3.61 -10.24 -40.89
N GLU A 126 2.93 -11.38 -41.03
CA GLU A 126 1.69 -11.71 -40.31
C GLU A 126 1.94 -12.56 -39.04
N ASP A 127 3.20 -12.93 -38.82
CA ASP A 127 3.67 -13.69 -37.67
C ASP A 127 4.78 -12.93 -36.94
N PRO A 128 5.01 -13.20 -35.64
CA PRO A 128 6.12 -12.60 -34.91
C PRO A 128 7.45 -12.96 -35.56
N VAL A 129 8.37 -11.99 -35.63
CA VAL A 129 9.67 -12.17 -36.26
C VAL A 129 10.82 -12.00 -35.27
N GLU A 130 11.89 -12.75 -35.50
CA GLU A 130 13.16 -12.65 -34.78
C GLU A 130 14.26 -12.29 -35.79
N LEU A 131 14.76 -11.06 -35.69
CA LEU A 131 15.75 -10.47 -36.57
C LEU A 131 17.16 -10.69 -36.01
N GLU A 132 17.96 -11.44 -36.75
CA GLU A 132 19.38 -11.62 -36.50
C GLU A 132 20.19 -10.68 -37.38
N LEU A 133 21.16 -9.97 -36.80
CA LEU A 133 22.08 -9.09 -37.50
C LEU A 133 23.47 -9.70 -37.45
N THR A 134 24.13 -9.78 -38.61
CA THR A 134 25.49 -10.33 -38.73
C THR A 134 26.40 -9.37 -39.49
N SER A 135 27.69 -9.40 -39.17
CA SER A 135 28.70 -8.61 -39.86
C SER A 135 30.08 -9.24 -39.76
N LYS A 136 31.00 -8.80 -40.62
CA LYS A 136 32.45 -9.04 -40.50
C LYS A 136 33.15 -8.00 -39.63
N GLY A 137 32.43 -6.97 -39.18
CA GLY A 137 32.90 -6.00 -38.19
C GLY A 137 33.07 -6.62 -36.80
N VAL A 138 33.60 -5.83 -35.87
CA VAL A 138 33.84 -6.27 -34.47
C VAL A 138 32.62 -6.10 -33.58
N SER A 139 31.70 -5.20 -33.92
CA SER A 139 30.40 -5.03 -33.28
C SER A 139 29.38 -4.47 -34.27
N ILE A 140 28.10 -4.53 -33.91
CA ILE A 140 27.00 -3.92 -34.65
C ILE A 140 26.30 -2.96 -33.71
N ARG A 141 25.93 -1.78 -34.21
CA ARG A 141 25.11 -0.81 -33.51
C ARG A 141 23.83 -0.55 -34.27
N TYR A 142 22.76 -0.26 -33.55
CA TYR A 142 21.49 0.08 -34.14
C TYR A 142 20.75 1.16 -33.34
N THR A 143 19.89 1.88 -34.03
CA THR A 143 18.94 2.83 -33.46
C THR A 143 17.56 2.45 -33.98
N LEU A 144 16.59 2.27 -33.07
CA LEU A 144 15.20 2.05 -33.44
C LEU A 144 14.56 3.42 -33.70
N LEU A 145 14.36 3.74 -34.98
CA LEU A 145 13.81 5.00 -35.45
C LEU A 145 12.28 5.07 -35.29
N GLU A 146 11.61 3.92 -35.33
CA GLU A 146 10.16 3.80 -35.13
C GLU A 146 9.84 2.44 -34.51
N ALA A 147 8.91 2.42 -33.55
CA ALA A 147 8.37 1.21 -32.94
C ALA A 147 6.96 1.45 -32.36
N PRO A 148 6.12 0.40 -32.19
CA PRO A 148 4.75 0.55 -31.73
C PRO A 148 4.55 1.11 -30.30
N VAL A 149 5.58 1.22 -29.45
CA VAL A 149 5.52 1.91 -28.14
C VAL A 149 6.91 2.42 -27.70
N GLY A 150 7.01 3.71 -27.37
CA GLY A 150 7.82 4.27 -26.25
C GLY A 150 9.35 4.08 -26.19
N GLU A 151 10.02 3.50 -27.18
CA GLU A 151 11.48 3.41 -27.13
C GLU A 151 12.14 4.77 -27.46
N SER A 152 13.03 5.22 -26.58
CA SER A 152 13.95 6.34 -26.85
C SER A 152 14.81 5.98 -28.06
N ALA A 153 14.99 6.90 -29.01
CA ALA A 153 15.80 6.71 -30.22
C ALA A 153 17.31 6.78 -29.92
N GLU A 154 17.74 6.07 -28.89
CA GLU A 154 19.15 5.96 -28.51
C GLU A 154 19.81 4.82 -29.27
N GLU A 155 21.08 5.05 -29.62
CA GLU A 155 21.93 4.04 -30.23
C GLU A 155 22.26 2.95 -29.20
N GLN A 156 22.18 1.69 -29.63
CA GLN A 156 22.38 0.51 -28.81
C GLN A 156 23.37 -0.44 -29.48
N ASP A 157 24.17 -1.13 -28.66
CA ASP A 157 25.00 -2.25 -29.14
C ASP A 157 24.10 -3.49 -29.36
N TYR A 158 24.29 -4.16 -30.49
CA TYR A 158 23.55 -5.38 -30.82
C TYR A 158 24.20 -6.60 -30.16
N GLU A 159 23.54 -7.13 -29.13
CA GLU A 159 24.02 -8.30 -28.36
C GLU A 159 23.21 -9.58 -28.62
N LYS A 160 21.94 -9.44 -29.03
CA LYS A 160 20.99 -10.55 -29.19
C LYS A 160 19.97 -10.25 -30.28
N PRO A 161 19.32 -11.27 -30.86
CA PRO A 161 18.27 -11.08 -31.86
C PRO A 161 17.14 -10.14 -31.40
N LEU A 162 16.67 -9.28 -32.31
CA LEU A 162 15.58 -8.35 -32.06
C LEU A 162 14.25 -9.06 -32.32
N ARG A 163 13.30 -8.97 -31.39
CA ARG A 163 12.01 -9.67 -31.48
C ARG A 163 10.89 -8.68 -31.70
N PHE A 164 10.19 -8.79 -32.82
CA PHE A 164 9.04 -7.94 -33.14
C PHE A 164 7.75 -8.75 -32.98
N ARG A 165 6.97 -8.40 -31.95
CA ARG A 165 5.74 -9.10 -31.56
C ARG A 165 4.52 -8.20 -31.40
N ARG A 166 4.62 -6.92 -31.76
CA ARG A 166 3.53 -5.96 -31.66
C ARG A 166 3.16 -5.49 -33.06
N ASN A 167 1.88 -5.27 -33.27
CA ASN A 167 1.41 -4.72 -34.53
C ASN A 167 1.93 -3.29 -34.72
N GLY A 168 2.39 -3.00 -35.93
CA GLY A 168 2.91 -1.71 -36.33
C GLY A 168 4.25 -1.80 -37.04
N THR A 169 4.89 -0.64 -37.20
CA THR A 169 6.12 -0.51 -37.97
C THR A 169 7.32 -0.46 -37.04
N TYR A 170 8.34 -1.25 -37.37
CA TYR A 170 9.68 -1.20 -36.80
C TYR A 170 10.63 -0.69 -37.87
N ARG A 171 11.16 0.52 -37.71
CA ARG A 171 12.24 1.04 -38.55
C ARG A 171 13.50 1.15 -37.73
N LEU A 172 14.59 0.55 -38.20
CA LEU A 172 15.89 0.66 -37.57
C LEU A 172 16.95 1.11 -38.57
N GLN A 173 17.88 1.90 -38.08
CA GLN A 173 19.15 2.15 -38.75
C GLN A 173 20.23 1.37 -38.00
N CYS A 174 21.02 0.57 -38.72
CA CYS A 174 22.10 -0.20 -38.13
C CYS A 174 23.38 -0.11 -38.95
N TYR A 175 24.52 -0.17 -38.29
CA TYR A 175 25.83 -0.20 -38.93
C TYR A 175 26.78 -1.11 -38.16
N ALA A 176 27.81 -1.61 -38.83
CA ALA A 176 28.86 -2.39 -38.19
C ALA A 176 30.07 -1.50 -37.88
N VAL A 177 30.78 -1.80 -36.82
CA VAL A 177 32.00 -1.09 -36.43
C VAL A 177 33.21 -1.92 -36.86
N ASN A 178 34.21 -1.28 -37.44
CA ASN A 178 35.44 -1.97 -37.83
C ASN A 178 36.44 -2.10 -36.67
N GLN A 179 37.57 -2.79 -36.89
CA GLN A 179 38.59 -3.01 -35.85
C GLN A 179 39.21 -1.74 -35.25
N LYS A 180 39.08 -0.59 -35.93
CA LYS A 180 39.59 0.71 -35.46
C LYS A 180 38.53 1.57 -34.77
N GLY A 181 37.29 1.09 -34.67
CA GLY A 181 36.19 1.84 -34.09
C GLY A 181 35.47 2.78 -35.05
N GLU A 182 35.77 2.72 -36.36
CA GLU A 182 35.05 3.53 -37.36
C GLU A 182 33.75 2.82 -37.76
N ALA A 183 32.69 3.62 -37.97
CA ALA A 183 31.39 3.16 -38.41
C ALA A 183 31.40 2.82 -39.91
N GLY A 184 30.93 1.62 -40.25
CA GLY A 184 30.56 1.28 -41.61
C GLY A 184 29.30 2.03 -42.06
N GLU A 185 28.95 1.87 -43.32
CA GLU A 185 27.77 2.50 -43.89
C GLU A 185 26.48 1.99 -43.23
N PRO A 186 25.57 2.90 -42.83
CA PRO A 186 24.32 2.52 -42.21
C PRO A 186 23.39 1.84 -43.22
N VAL A 187 22.72 0.80 -42.75
CA VAL A 187 21.63 0.10 -43.43
C VAL A 187 20.34 0.45 -42.69
N GLU A 188 19.33 0.87 -43.44
CA GLU A 188 17.98 1.07 -42.90
C GLU A 188 17.13 -0.15 -43.22
N LEU A 189 16.48 -0.70 -42.18
CA LEU A 189 15.60 -1.85 -42.27
C LEU A 189 14.21 -1.46 -41.77
N SER A 190 13.17 -1.99 -42.39
CA SER A 190 11.78 -1.67 -42.10
C SER A 190 10.92 -2.94 -42.09
N TYR A 191 10.25 -3.19 -40.97
CA TYR A 191 9.42 -4.37 -40.74
C TYR A 191 8.03 -3.92 -40.30
N VAL A 192 7.00 -4.33 -41.03
CA VAL A 192 5.60 -4.07 -40.67
C VAL A 192 5.00 -5.35 -40.14
N ILE A 193 4.61 -5.36 -38.87
CA ILE A 193 4.02 -6.52 -38.21
C ILE A 193 2.51 -6.37 -38.13
N GLN A 194 1.78 -7.39 -38.61
CA GLN A 194 0.32 -7.46 -38.67
C GLN A 194 -0.17 -8.82 -38.17
N LEU A 195 0.01 -9.05 -36.87
CA LEU A 195 -0.47 -10.24 -36.19
C LEU A 195 -2.00 -10.28 -36.16
N ASP A 196 -2.54 -11.47 -36.42
CA ASP A 196 -3.95 -11.80 -36.23
C ASP A 196 -4.27 -11.89 -34.71
N PRO A 197 -5.10 -10.97 -34.18
CA PRO A 197 -5.46 -10.98 -32.76
C PRO A 197 -6.18 -12.25 -32.31
N GLU A 198 -6.92 -12.93 -33.19
CA GLU A 198 -7.64 -14.17 -32.84
C GLU A 198 -6.66 -15.34 -32.76
N LYS A 199 -5.78 -15.50 -33.74
CA LYS A 199 -4.73 -16.54 -33.76
C LYS A 199 -3.83 -16.49 -32.53
N TYR A 200 -3.50 -15.28 -32.07
CA TYR A 200 -2.56 -15.05 -30.96
C TYR A 200 -3.26 -14.66 -29.64
N HIS A 201 -4.59 -14.64 -29.61
CA HIS A 201 -5.40 -14.21 -28.46
C HIS A 201 -4.98 -12.86 -27.85
N MET A 202 -4.59 -11.89 -28.68
CA MET A 202 -4.02 -10.62 -28.18
C MET A 202 -5.03 -9.84 -27.34
N ASN A 203 -4.62 -9.41 -26.14
CA ASN A 203 -5.50 -8.78 -25.14
C ASN A 203 -6.80 -9.57 -24.89
N SER A 204 -6.72 -10.90 -24.94
CA SER A 204 -7.90 -11.74 -24.92
C SER A 204 -7.73 -12.95 -24.00
N TRP A 205 -8.87 -13.41 -23.50
CA TRP A 205 -8.99 -14.66 -22.77
C TRP A 205 -8.94 -15.84 -23.72
N TYR A 206 -8.27 -16.91 -23.31
CA TYR A 206 -8.32 -18.18 -24.00
C TYR A 206 -8.30 -19.36 -23.02
N GLN A 207 -8.80 -20.51 -23.47
CA GLN A 207 -8.88 -21.71 -22.66
C GLN A 207 -7.92 -22.77 -23.18
N LYS A 208 -7.16 -23.39 -22.27
CA LYS A 208 -6.23 -24.49 -22.57
C LYS A 208 -6.17 -25.45 -21.38
N ASP A 209 -6.16 -26.76 -21.63
CA ASP A 209 -6.03 -27.81 -20.59
C ASP A 209 -6.97 -27.62 -19.38
N ASN A 210 -8.22 -27.23 -19.65
CA ASN A 210 -9.26 -26.94 -18.65
C ASN A 210 -8.90 -25.79 -17.69
N GLY A 211 -8.09 -24.83 -18.13
CA GLY A 211 -7.76 -23.59 -17.43
C GLY A 211 -7.94 -22.36 -18.31
N TRP A 212 -8.15 -21.21 -17.68
CA TRP A 212 -8.24 -19.91 -18.35
C TRP A 212 -6.89 -19.21 -18.30
N TYR A 213 -6.58 -18.48 -19.36
CA TYR A 213 -5.37 -17.71 -19.53
C TYR A 213 -5.76 -16.37 -20.17
N TYR A 214 -4.95 -15.34 -19.97
CA TYR A 214 -5.10 -14.07 -20.66
C TYR A 214 -3.78 -13.72 -21.33
N ASN A 215 -3.83 -13.36 -22.60
CA ASN A 215 -2.65 -12.92 -23.33
C ASN A 215 -2.61 -11.39 -23.37
N ASP A 216 -1.41 -10.82 -23.23
CA ASP A 216 -1.20 -9.39 -23.40
C ASP A 216 -1.31 -8.96 -24.88
N ASP A 217 -0.97 -7.70 -25.15
CA ASP A 217 -0.97 -7.10 -26.48
C ASP A 217 0.18 -7.59 -27.39
N THR A 218 0.98 -8.56 -26.94
CA THR A 218 1.97 -9.29 -27.75
C THR A 218 1.59 -10.75 -27.96
N GLY A 219 0.43 -11.19 -27.45
CA GLY A 219 0.01 -12.58 -27.48
C GLY A 219 0.79 -13.47 -26.51
N VAL A 220 1.40 -12.89 -25.47
CA VAL A 220 2.13 -13.64 -24.43
C VAL A 220 1.23 -13.78 -23.19
N PRO A 221 1.16 -14.97 -22.57
CA PRO A 221 0.36 -15.16 -21.36
C PRO A 221 0.83 -14.25 -20.24
N VAL A 222 -0.11 -13.56 -19.58
CA VAL A 222 0.20 -12.78 -18.38
C VAL A 222 0.44 -13.71 -17.19
N VAL A 223 1.28 -13.26 -16.27
CA VAL A 223 1.58 -13.94 -15.00
C VAL A 223 1.42 -12.94 -13.85
N GLY A 224 1.11 -13.43 -12.65
CA GLY A 224 0.88 -12.60 -11.47
C GLY A 224 -0.41 -11.77 -11.54
N TRP A 225 -0.43 -10.64 -10.84
CA TRP A 225 -1.59 -9.75 -10.77
C TRP A 225 -1.81 -8.98 -12.07
N ARG A 226 -3.07 -8.98 -12.55
CA ARG A 226 -3.47 -8.20 -13.73
C ARG A 226 -4.89 -7.67 -13.55
N GLN A 227 -5.08 -6.39 -13.88
CA GLN A 227 -6.42 -5.81 -13.99
C GLN A 227 -6.91 -5.94 -15.43
N ILE A 228 -8.10 -6.54 -15.61
CA ILE A 228 -8.75 -6.77 -16.90
C ILE A 228 -10.21 -6.33 -16.75
N ASP A 229 -10.65 -5.41 -17.61
CA ASP A 229 -12.03 -4.86 -17.59
C ASP A 229 -12.49 -4.38 -16.21
N GLY A 230 -11.57 -3.80 -15.43
CA GLY A 230 -11.83 -3.26 -14.09
C GLY A 230 -11.71 -4.27 -12.95
N ASN A 231 -11.66 -5.57 -13.24
CA ASN A 231 -11.50 -6.64 -12.25
C ASN A 231 -10.04 -7.08 -12.10
N TRP A 232 -9.64 -7.44 -10.88
CA TRP A 232 -8.32 -8.00 -10.63
C TRP A 232 -8.34 -9.53 -10.65
N TYR A 233 -7.34 -10.09 -11.33
CA TYR A 233 -7.08 -11.51 -11.48
C TYR A 233 -5.64 -11.80 -11.09
N HIS A 234 -5.38 -13.04 -10.68
CA HIS A 234 -4.02 -13.54 -10.50
C HIS A 234 -3.77 -14.73 -11.42
N PHE A 235 -2.63 -14.74 -12.10
CA PHE A 235 -2.21 -15.82 -12.99
C PHE A 235 -0.98 -16.51 -12.39
N ALA A 236 -0.95 -17.84 -12.39
CA ALA A 236 0.21 -18.63 -11.97
C ALA A 236 1.40 -18.42 -12.93
N GLU A 237 2.57 -18.94 -12.55
CA GLU A 237 3.80 -18.85 -13.36
C GLU A 237 3.68 -19.52 -14.74
N ASP A 238 2.78 -20.51 -14.88
CA ASP A 238 2.47 -21.13 -16.17
C ASP A 238 1.44 -20.32 -17.00
N GLY A 239 0.95 -19.21 -16.46
CA GLY A 239 -0.06 -18.32 -17.05
C GLY A 239 -1.50 -18.70 -16.74
N LYS A 240 -1.74 -19.78 -15.98
CA LYS A 240 -3.10 -20.22 -15.66
C LYS A 240 -3.75 -19.29 -14.64
N MET A 241 -4.96 -18.81 -14.91
CA MET A 241 -5.76 -18.01 -14.00
C MET A 241 -6.07 -18.81 -12.72
N MET A 242 -5.83 -18.17 -11.58
CA MET A 242 -6.09 -18.72 -10.25
C MET A 242 -7.56 -18.52 -9.85
N THR A 243 -8.10 -19.49 -9.14
CA THR A 243 -9.40 -19.44 -8.46
C THR A 243 -9.26 -19.99 -7.04
N GLY A 244 -10.19 -19.65 -6.15
CA GLY A 244 -10.17 -20.05 -4.75
C GLY A 244 -9.14 -19.30 -3.91
N TRP A 245 -8.65 -19.95 -2.85
CA TRP A 245 -7.68 -19.37 -1.92
C TRP A 245 -6.30 -19.20 -2.57
N LEU A 246 -5.71 -18.01 -2.38
CA LEU A 246 -4.39 -17.66 -2.84
C LEU A 246 -3.57 -17.07 -1.68
N GLU A 247 -2.41 -17.66 -1.41
CA GLU A 247 -1.46 -17.18 -0.40
C GLU A 247 -0.27 -16.52 -1.10
N LEU A 248 0.01 -15.27 -0.77
CA LEU A 248 1.14 -14.50 -1.28
C LEU A 248 1.86 -13.80 -0.13
N GLY A 249 3.01 -14.34 0.28
CA GLY A 249 3.73 -13.87 1.45
C GLY A 249 2.90 -14.09 2.72
N ASP A 250 2.68 -13.03 3.50
CA ASP A 250 1.88 -13.09 4.73
C ASP A 250 0.37 -12.81 4.50
N ASN A 251 -0.03 -12.58 3.25
CA ASN A 251 -1.39 -12.20 2.90
C ASN A 251 -2.15 -13.36 2.23
N PHE A 252 -3.44 -13.47 2.56
CA PHE A 252 -4.37 -14.38 1.92
C PHE A 252 -5.37 -13.60 1.08
N TYR A 253 -5.74 -14.16 -0.06
CA TYR A 253 -6.71 -13.63 -1.00
C TYR A 253 -7.69 -14.74 -1.37
N TYR A 254 -8.85 -14.37 -1.88
CA TYR A 254 -9.78 -15.31 -2.48
C TYR A 254 -10.20 -14.81 -3.84
N LEU A 255 -10.03 -15.63 -4.86
CA LEU A 255 -10.52 -15.38 -6.21
C LEU A 255 -11.77 -16.23 -6.42
N ASP A 256 -12.85 -15.63 -6.94
CA ASP A 256 -14.10 -16.35 -7.17
C ASP A 256 -13.96 -17.39 -8.30
N GLU A 257 -15.06 -18.06 -8.65
CA GLU A 257 -15.08 -19.08 -9.72
C GLU A 257 -14.71 -18.52 -11.10
N ASN A 258 -14.85 -17.20 -11.30
CA ASN A 258 -14.43 -16.49 -12.51
C ASN A 258 -13.02 -15.91 -12.39
N GLY A 259 -12.32 -16.14 -11.27
CA GLY A 259 -10.98 -15.63 -10.99
C GLY A 259 -10.94 -14.18 -10.54
N VAL A 260 -12.08 -13.56 -10.23
CA VAL A 260 -12.15 -12.17 -9.75
C VAL A 260 -11.84 -12.14 -8.26
N ILE A 261 -10.96 -11.23 -7.84
CA ILE A 261 -10.64 -11.03 -6.42
C ILE A 261 -11.89 -10.70 -5.59
N ALA A 262 -11.98 -11.27 -4.40
CA ALA A 262 -13.04 -10.95 -3.45
C ALA A 262 -12.76 -9.62 -2.72
N ASN A 263 -13.82 -8.84 -2.49
CA ASN A 263 -13.81 -7.67 -1.63
C ASN A 263 -15.06 -7.66 -0.74
N GLY A 264 -14.92 -7.19 0.49
CA GLY A 264 -15.95 -7.19 1.53
C GLY A 264 -16.24 -8.60 2.09
N TRP A 265 -17.41 -8.76 2.71
CA TRP A 265 -17.83 -10.01 3.33
C TRP A 265 -18.05 -11.14 2.32
N ARG A 266 -17.56 -12.34 2.63
CA ARG A 266 -17.80 -13.57 1.88
C ARG A 266 -18.09 -14.73 2.82
N ASN A 267 -19.10 -15.52 2.47
CA ASN A 267 -19.36 -16.80 3.12
C ASN A 267 -18.71 -17.91 2.28
N LEU A 268 -17.68 -18.54 2.85
CA LEU A 268 -16.93 -19.62 2.23
C LEU A 268 -17.08 -20.85 3.14
N ASP A 269 -17.80 -21.85 2.64
CA ASP A 269 -18.10 -23.10 3.36
C ASP A 269 -18.70 -22.92 4.76
N GLY A 270 -19.61 -21.95 4.91
CA GLY A 270 -20.31 -21.68 6.18
C GLY A 270 -19.52 -20.81 7.16
N LYS A 271 -18.34 -20.31 6.75
CA LYS A 271 -17.53 -19.37 7.52
C LYS A 271 -17.53 -18.01 6.84
N TYR A 272 -17.66 -16.94 7.63
CA TYR A 272 -17.58 -15.58 7.11
C TYR A 272 -16.16 -15.05 7.21
N TYR A 273 -15.67 -14.49 6.11
CA TYR A 273 -14.39 -13.80 5.99
C TYR A 273 -14.64 -12.40 5.45
N TYR A 274 -13.73 -11.47 5.74
CA TYR A 274 -13.77 -10.13 5.15
C TYR A 274 -12.50 -9.87 4.35
N PHE A 275 -12.66 -9.42 3.11
CA PHE A 275 -11.57 -9.01 2.24
C PHE A 275 -11.53 -7.48 2.13
N LEU A 276 -10.35 -6.90 2.34
CA LEU A 276 -10.12 -5.46 2.30
C LEU A 276 -10.25 -4.92 0.87
N GLU A 277 -10.12 -3.60 0.68
CA GLU A 277 -10.22 -2.97 -0.64
C GLU A 277 -9.13 -3.43 -1.60
N ASP A 278 -7.93 -3.73 -1.09
CA ASP A 278 -6.82 -4.34 -1.85
C ASP A 278 -6.99 -5.85 -2.07
N GLY A 279 -8.10 -6.41 -1.58
CA GLY A 279 -8.49 -7.82 -1.68
C GLY A 279 -7.80 -8.75 -0.70
N SER A 280 -6.91 -8.25 0.16
CA SER A 280 -6.29 -9.07 1.21
C SER A 280 -7.31 -9.41 2.31
N MET A 281 -7.20 -10.61 2.88
CA MET A 281 -8.07 -11.07 3.96
C MET A 281 -7.76 -10.34 5.25
N ALA A 282 -8.79 -9.77 5.88
CA ALA A 282 -8.67 -9.18 7.20
C ALA A 282 -8.47 -10.26 8.28
N VAL A 283 -7.53 -10.01 9.18
CA VAL A 283 -7.26 -10.85 10.36
C VAL A 283 -7.12 -9.99 11.61
N ASN A 284 -7.48 -10.57 12.76
CA ASN A 284 -7.34 -10.02 14.11
C ASN A 284 -7.84 -8.57 14.25
N ARG A 285 -9.05 -8.27 13.76
CA ARG A 285 -9.57 -6.90 13.78
C ARG A 285 -11.08 -6.82 13.79
N TRP A 286 -11.57 -5.66 14.23
CA TRP A 286 -12.95 -5.24 14.01
C TRP A 286 -13.17 -4.85 12.54
N VAL A 287 -14.34 -5.21 12.03
CA VAL A 287 -14.86 -4.92 10.70
C VAL A 287 -16.25 -4.31 10.88
N ASP A 288 -16.52 -3.22 10.16
CA ASP A 288 -17.77 -2.44 10.23
C ASP A 288 -18.17 -1.97 11.65
N GLY A 289 -17.23 -1.98 12.61
CA GLY A 289 -17.45 -1.59 14.01
C GLY A 289 -18.09 -2.65 14.91
N ASP A 290 -18.80 -3.62 14.30
CA ASP A 290 -19.68 -4.55 15.00
C ASP A 290 -19.22 -6.01 14.95
N TYR A 291 -18.31 -6.38 14.05
CA TYR A 291 -17.89 -7.77 13.85
C TYR A 291 -16.39 -7.92 14.03
N TYR A 292 -15.94 -9.03 14.58
CA TYR A 292 -14.51 -9.30 14.76
C TYR A 292 -14.08 -10.52 13.95
N VAL A 293 -13.04 -10.38 13.13
CA VAL A 293 -12.40 -11.51 12.42
C VAL A 293 -11.14 -11.95 13.16
N GLY A 294 -11.02 -13.26 13.37
CA GLY A 294 -9.93 -13.90 14.12
C GLY A 294 -8.60 -13.94 13.36
N ALA A 295 -7.62 -14.64 13.94
CA ALA A 295 -6.30 -14.81 13.35
C ALA A 295 -6.30 -15.65 12.07
N ASP A 296 -7.28 -16.55 11.95
CA ASP A 296 -7.56 -17.36 10.76
C ASP A 296 -8.49 -16.63 9.75
N GLY A 297 -8.83 -15.36 10.02
CA GLY A 297 -9.72 -14.55 9.20
C GLY A 297 -11.21 -14.87 9.36
N VAL A 298 -11.56 -15.88 10.15
CA VAL A 298 -12.95 -16.28 10.36
C VAL A 298 -13.62 -15.30 11.33
N MET A 299 -14.82 -14.84 10.99
CA MET A 299 -15.66 -14.04 11.87
C MET A 299 -16.00 -14.83 13.14
N LEU A 300 -15.74 -14.23 14.30
CA LEU A 300 -16.08 -14.80 15.60
C LEU A 300 -17.59 -14.66 15.85
N VAL A 301 -18.19 -15.69 16.47
CA VAL A 301 -19.61 -15.72 16.85
C VAL A 301 -19.78 -16.37 18.23
N SER A 302 -20.81 -15.98 18.98
CA SER A 302 -21.16 -16.52 20.30
C SER A 302 -19.96 -16.65 21.26
N THR A 303 -19.09 -15.64 21.28
CA THR A 303 -17.83 -15.69 22.01
C THR A 303 -17.39 -14.31 22.47
N THR A 304 -16.30 -14.26 23.23
CA THR A 304 -15.65 -13.02 23.67
C THR A 304 -14.45 -12.71 22.77
N THR A 305 -14.36 -11.48 22.28
CA THR A 305 -13.21 -10.99 21.51
C THR A 305 -11.96 -10.85 22.40
N PRO A 306 -10.74 -10.79 21.83
CA PRO A 306 -9.51 -10.61 22.62
C PRO A 306 -9.47 -9.35 23.48
N ASP A 307 -10.19 -8.30 23.07
CA ASP A 307 -10.37 -7.04 23.79
C ASP A 307 -11.58 -7.03 24.75
N GLY A 308 -12.26 -8.17 24.93
CA GLY A 308 -13.22 -8.41 26.00
C GLY A 308 -14.69 -8.16 25.67
N TYR A 309 -15.05 -7.86 24.42
CA TYR A 309 -16.44 -7.67 24.02
C TYR A 309 -17.13 -9.00 23.72
N GLN A 310 -18.40 -9.11 24.09
CA GLN A 310 -19.23 -10.29 23.79
C GLN A 310 -19.86 -10.15 22.40
N LEU A 311 -19.95 -11.25 21.66
CA LEU A 311 -20.59 -11.34 20.35
C LEU A 311 -21.80 -12.29 20.41
N ASP A 312 -22.87 -11.96 19.70
CA ASP A 312 -24.06 -12.80 19.59
C ASP A 312 -23.87 -13.99 18.60
N GLU A 313 -24.93 -14.79 18.38
CA GLU A 313 -24.93 -15.92 17.45
C GLU A 313 -24.67 -15.55 15.98
N ASN A 314 -24.87 -14.28 15.62
CA ASN A 314 -24.60 -13.74 14.29
C ASN A 314 -23.24 -13.02 14.24
N GLY A 315 -22.47 -13.03 15.33
CA GLY A 315 -21.17 -12.35 15.44
C GLY A 315 -21.25 -10.86 15.71
N LYS A 316 -22.46 -10.32 15.92
CA LYS A 316 -22.62 -8.90 16.19
C LYS A 316 -22.21 -8.58 17.63
N LYS A 317 -21.46 -7.50 17.79
CA LYS A 317 -21.08 -6.92 19.07
C LYS A 317 -22.31 -6.64 19.94
N ILE A 318 -22.32 -7.22 21.13
CA ILE A 318 -23.33 -6.94 22.14
C ILE A 318 -22.92 -5.66 22.86
N GLU A 319 -23.65 -4.58 22.60
CA GLU A 319 -23.49 -3.34 23.36
C GLU A 319 -24.15 -3.48 24.74
N LYS A 320 -23.37 -3.20 25.81
CA LYS A 320 -23.92 -3.05 27.15
C LYS A 320 -24.89 -1.87 27.19
N SER A 321 -26.08 -2.08 27.77
CA SER A 321 -27.03 -1.02 28.09
C SER A 321 -26.41 0.03 29.02
N GLN A 322 -26.99 1.23 29.05
CA GLN A 322 -26.56 2.30 29.95
C GLN A 322 -26.62 1.86 31.42
N ASN A 323 -27.63 1.06 31.78
CA ASN A 323 -27.74 0.49 33.11
C ASN A 323 -26.62 -0.52 33.43
N GLU A 324 -26.28 -1.42 32.51
CA GLU A 324 -25.17 -2.37 32.75
C GLU A 324 -23.84 -1.64 32.95
N LYS A 325 -23.61 -0.54 32.22
CA LYS A 325 -22.43 0.33 32.42
C LYS A 325 -22.47 1.00 33.80
N ALA A 326 -23.63 1.50 34.22
CA ALA A 326 -23.82 2.12 35.53
C ALA A 326 -23.55 1.12 36.68
N VAL A 327 -24.19 -0.06 36.61
CA VAL A 327 -24.06 -1.16 37.56
C VAL A 327 -22.61 -1.61 37.72
N GLU A 328 -21.87 -1.74 36.61
CA GLU A 328 -20.45 -2.09 36.62
C GLU A 328 -19.61 -1.00 37.31
N ALA A 329 -19.86 0.27 36.99
CA ALA A 329 -19.19 1.40 37.64
C ALA A 329 -19.45 1.43 39.16
N TYR A 330 -20.70 1.26 39.58
CA TYR A 330 -21.11 1.21 40.99
C TYR A 330 -20.46 0.07 41.75
N ARG A 331 -20.44 -1.14 41.16
CA ARG A 331 -19.78 -2.30 41.77
C ARG A 331 -18.32 -2.02 42.04
N ASN A 332 -17.61 -1.45 41.06
CA ASN A 332 -16.18 -1.16 41.19
C ASN A 332 -15.92 -0.20 42.33
N ILE A 333 -16.65 0.93 42.40
CA ILE A 333 -16.39 1.95 43.44
C ILE A 333 -16.74 1.47 44.86
N LEU A 334 -17.79 0.64 45.00
CA LEU A 334 -18.21 0.11 46.30
C LEU A 334 -17.19 -0.90 46.83
N LEU A 335 -16.76 -1.83 45.98
CA LEU A 335 -15.85 -2.91 46.37
C LEU A 335 -14.41 -2.42 46.58
N ASP A 336 -13.94 -1.46 45.78
CA ASP A 336 -12.61 -0.86 45.94
C ASP A 336 -12.56 0.26 47.00
N ARG A 337 -13.73 0.66 47.52
CA ARG A 337 -13.95 1.70 48.55
C ARG A 337 -13.46 3.09 48.14
N SER A 338 -13.29 3.35 46.85
CA SER A 338 -12.84 4.64 46.32
C SER A 338 -13.83 5.77 46.61
N TRP A 339 -15.12 5.45 46.72
CA TRP A 339 -16.20 6.40 46.94
C TRP A 339 -16.02 7.29 48.18
N ASN A 340 -15.45 6.74 49.27
CA ASN A 340 -15.28 7.49 50.52
C ASN A 340 -13.94 8.26 50.61
N GLY A 341 -13.12 8.25 49.56
CA GLY A 341 -11.85 8.98 49.43
C GLY A 341 -10.73 8.54 50.39
N ARG A 342 -11.05 7.85 51.48
CA ARG A 342 -10.13 7.38 52.53
C ARG A 342 -9.97 5.85 52.52
N LYS A 343 -10.74 5.15 51.69
CA LYS A 343 -10.84 3.69 51.60
C LYS A 343 -11.16 3.01 52.94
N LEU A 344 -11.96 3.67 53.77
CA LEU A 344 -12.33 3.16 55.09
C LEU A 344 -13.21 1.90 54.99
N PRO A 345 -13.04 0.92 55.92
CA PRO A 345 -13.89 -0.26 56.00
C PRO A 345 -15.32 0.09 56.44
N GLY A 346 -16.29 -0.81 56.17
CA GLY A 346 -17.71 -0.59 56.47
C GLY A 346 -18.45 0.21 55.41
N GLY A 347 -19.59 0.79 55.82
CA GLY A 347 -20.49 1.59 54.99
C GLY A 347 -21.71 0.81 54.50
N GLN A 348 -22.74 1.55 54.12
CA GLN A 348 -23.99 1.03 53.61
C GLN A 348 -24.31 1.69 52.27
N PHE A 349 -25.14 1.02 51.47
CA PHE A 349 -25.59 1.54 50.18
C PHE A 349 -27.07 1.23 49.92
N ALA A 350 -27.66 2.01 49.03
CA ALA A 350 -28.97 1.79 48.46
C ALA A 350 -28.92 2.02 46.95
N VAL A 351 -29.70 1.25 46.19
CA VAL A 351 -29.93 1.50 44.77
C VAL A 351 -31.41 1.69 44.53
N VAL A 352 -31.77 2.73 43.78
CA VAL A 352 -33.15 3.14 43.50
C VAL A 352 -33.21 3.70 42.08
N ASP A 353 -34.30 3.46 41.35
CA ASP A 353 -34.59 4.13 40.07
C ASP A 353 -35.58 5.27 40.33
N ILE A 354 -35.06 6.50 40.42
CA ILE A 354 -35.84 7.67 40.86
C ILE A 354 -36.65 8.25 39.69
N ASN A 355 -36.16 8.17 38.47
CA ASN A 355 -36.83 8.78 37.31
C ASN A 355 -37.63 7.77 36.47
N GLY A 356 -37.55 6.48 36.78
CA GLY A 356 -38.20 5.40 36.05
C GLY A 356 -37.60 5.17 34.66
N ASP A 357 -36.35 5.61 34.43
CA ASP A 357 -35.66 5.46 33.14
C ASP A 357 -34.95 4.10 33.00
N GLY A 358 -34.96 3.28 34.05
CA GLY A 358 -34.33 1.96 34.11
C GLY A 358 -32.82 1.99 34.39
N VAL A 359 -32.23 3.16 34.62
CA VAL A 359 -30.86 3.37 35.09
C VAL A 359 -30.91 3.69 36.58
N TRP A 360 -30.06 3.03 37.35
CA TRP A 360 -30.13 3.08 38.80
C TRP A 360 -29.29 4.21 39.36
N GLU A 361 -29.77 4.91 40.38
CA GLU A 361 -28.94 5.77 41.24
C GLU A 361 -28.43 4.99 42.44
N LEU A 362 -27.17 5.23 42.81
CA LEU A 362 -26.51 4.63 43.96
C LEU A 362 -26.32 5.67 45.07
N LEU A 363 -26.89 5.41 46.24
CA LEU A 363 -26.64 6.17 47.47
C LEU A 363 -25.69 5.40 48.38
N THR A 364 -24.76 6.09 49.00
CA THR A 364 -23.77 5.48 49.92
C THR A 364 -23.58 6.34 51.16
N GLU A 365 -23.38 5.67 52.30
CA GLU A 365 -23.17 6.29 53.60
C GLU A 365 -22.15 5.51 54.43
N LEU A 366 -21.30 6.24 55.16
CA LEU A 366 -20.39 5.71 56.16
C LEU A 366 -20.33 6.63 57.37
N ASP A 367 -20.81 6.11 58.50
CA ASP A 367 -20.57 6.70 59.82
C ASP A 367 -19.12 6.46 60.24
N THR A 368 -18.38 7.53 60.51
CA THR A 368 -16.98 7.49 60.94
C THR A 368 -16.80 7.73 62.44
N GLY A 369 -17.91 7.79 63.20
CA GLY A 369 -17.93 7.97 64.66
C GLY A 369 -17.80 9.42 65.13
N GLY A 370 -17.71 10.37 64.21
CA GLY A 370 -17.73 11.81 64.45
C GLY A 370 -18.93 12.46 63.78
N TYR A 371 -19.71 13.25 64.52
CA TYR A 371 -20.96 13.86 64.04
C TYR A 371 -20.83 14.72 62.77
N ASP A 372 -19.66 15.30 62.51
CA ASP A 372 -19.37 16.12 61.32
C ASP A 372 -18.49 15.38 60.29
N ASP A 373 -18.13 14.12 60.54
CA ASP A 373 -17.17 13.34 59.76
C ASP A 373 -17.82 12.22 58.93
N ALA A 374 -19.16 12.13 58.91
CA ALA A 374 -19.88 11.17 58.08
C ALA A 374 -19.61 11.42 56.59
N ILE A 375 -19.41 10.34 55.85
CA ILE A 375 -19.11 10.38 54.42
C ILE A 375 -20.30 9.82 53.66
N SER A 376 -20.99 10.67 52.92
CA SER A 376 -22.16 10.29 52.14
C SER A 376 -22.02 10.79 50.70
N ARG A 377 -22.36 9.91 49.75
CA ARG A 377 -22.25 10.19 48.31
C ARG A 377 -23.46 9.65 47.57
N ILE A 378 -23.84 10.35 46.52
CA ILE A 378 -24.76 9.87 45.51
C ILE A 378 -24.01 9.73 44.20
N PHE A 379 -24.24 8.62 43.52
CA PHE A 379 -23.74 8.37 42.18
C PHE A 379 -24.91 8.14 41.23
N TYR A 380 -24.80 8.69 40.01
CA TYR A 380 -25.78 8.56 38.95
C TYR A 380 -25.06 8.47 37.59
N TYR A 381 -25.70 7.89 36.58
CA TYR A 381 -25.03 7.57 35.32
C TYR A 381 -25.79 8.14 34.12
N THR A 382 -25.18 9.10 33.43
CA THR A 382 -25.69 9.65 32.16
C THR A 382 -24.94 9.00 31.01
N ASP A 383 -23.76 9.51 30.63
CA ASP A 383 -22.82 8.83 29.74
C ASP A 383 -21.55 8.35 30.47
N HIS A 384 -21.36 8.86 31.69
CA HIS A 384 -20.25 8.59 32.59
C HIS A 384 -20.74 8.62 34.04
N LEU A 385 -19.92 8.04 34.94
CA LEU A 385 -20.19 8.06 36.37
C LEU A 385 -20.09 9.48 36.91
N ASN A 386 -21.21 10.00 37.43
CA ASN A 386 -21.26 11.27 38.14
C ASN A 386 -21.38 11.04 39.64
N GLN A 387 -20.94 12.02 40.44
CA GLN A 387 -21.04 11.95 41.89
C GLN A 387 -21.45 13.29 42.50
N TYR A 388 -22.16 13.22 43.62
CA TYR A 388 -22.49 14.36 44.47
C TYR A 388 -22.11 14.08 45.93
N ALA A 389 -21.45 15.05 46.56
CA ALA A 389 -21.00 14.96 47.93
C ALA A 389 -22.07 15.46 48.92
N LEU A 390 -22.40 14.61 49.90
CA LEU A 390 -23.32 14.89 50.99
C LEU A 390 -22.61 14.89 52.36
N ASP A 391 -21.30 15.13 52.36
CA ASP A 391 -20.48 15.09 53.57
C ASP A 391 -20.99 16.12 54.60
N GLY A 392 -20.99 15.72 55.88
CA GLY A 392 -21.43 16.55 57.00
C GLY A 392 -22.95 16.69 57.14
N SER A 393 -23.76 15.96 56.37
CA SER A 393 -25.21 15.82 56.61
C SER A 393 -25.57 14.52 57.32
N GLU A 394 -26.55 14.56 58.23
CA GLU A 394 -27.18 13.38 58.83
C GLU A 394 -28.10 12.76 57.77
N THR A 395 -27.57 11.84 56.96
CA THR A 395 -28.35 11.15 55.90
C THR A 395 -29.29 10.06 56.44
N TRP A 396 -29.49 10.00 57.76
CA TRP A 396 -30.33 9.03 58.48
C TRP A 396 -31.77 8.98 57.96
N ASP A 397 -32.30 10.12 57.48
CA ASP A 397 -33.64 10.22 56.90
C ASP A 397 -33.55 10.54 55.41
N CYS A 398 -33.40 9.49 54.58
CA CYS A 398 -33.55 9.57 53.13
C CYS A 398 -34.97 9.18 52.74
N LEU A 399 -35.78 10.18 52.38
CA LEU A 399 -37.20 10.02 52.05
C LEU A 399 -37.45 10.19 50.56
N MET A 400 -38.39 9.42 50.05
CA MET A 400 -38.88 9.51 48.69
C MET A 400 -40.39 9.79 48.75
N PRO A 401 -40.82 11.05 48.77
CA PRO A 401 -42.25 11.42 48.75
C PRO A 401 -42.91 11.18 47.39
N SER A 402 -42.13 11.20 46.30
CA SER A 402 -42.61 10.84 44.96
C SER A 402 -41.48 10.17 44.21
N SER A 403 -41.78 9.48 43.10
CA SER A 403 -40.76 8.79 42.32
C SER A 403 -39.59 9.71 42.00
N HIS A 404 -39.85 10.96 41.60
CA HIS A 404 -38.83 11.84 41.01
C HIS A 404 -38.03 12.69 42.01
N ARG A 405 -38.19 12.49 43.33
CA ARG A 405 -37.51 13.31 44.33
C ARG A 405 -37.06 12.50 45.54
N ILE A 406 -35.79 12.65 45.90
CA ILE A 406 -35.23 12.23 47.17
C ILE A 406 -35.05 13.47 48.05
N ILE A 407 -35.48 13.36 49.30
CA ILE A 407 -35.28 14.36 50.32
C ILE A 407 -34.32 13.79 51.35
N ILE A 408 -33.26 14.54 51.64
CA ILE A 408 -32.22 14.13 52.57
C ILE A 408 -32.25 15.05 53.78
N GLY A 409 -32.43 14.42 54.94
CA GLY A 409 -32.50 15.05 56.25
C GLY A 409 -31.23 15.80 56.68
N ARG A 410 -31.49 16.81 57.52
CA ARG A 410 -30.62 17.65 58.37
C ARG A 410 -29.09 17.57 58.18
N THR A 411 -28.46 18.73 57.95
CA THR A 411 -27.04 18.95 58.29
C THR A 411 -26.93 19.44 59.74
N ARG A 412 -26.20 18.75 60.64
CA ARG A 412 -26.16 19.18 62.06
C ARG A 412 -25.60 20.61 62.17
N GLY A 413 -26.31 21.50 62.87
CA GLY A 413 -25.96 22.93 62.99
C GLY A 413 -26.50 23.84 61.87
N LYS A 414 -27.15 23.30 60.83
CA LYS A 414 -27.93 24.06 59.84
C LYS A 414 -29.31 23.43 59.68
N ASN A 415 -30.37 24.22 59.71
CA ASN A 415 -31.69 23.75 59.30
C ASN A 415 -31.74 23.66 57.77
N SER A 416 -30.91 22.82 57.16
CA SER A 416 -30.89 22.62 55.72
C SER A 416 -31.21 21.18 55.40
N THR A 417 -32.33 21.00 54.72
CA THR A 417 -32.72 19.75 54.06
C THR A 417 -32.43 19.94 52.57
N ARG A 418 -31.98 18.88 51.91
CA ARG A 418 -31.73 18.93 50.46
C ARG A 418 -32.79 18.14 49.74
N VAL A 419 -33.27 18.68 48.63
CA VAL A 419 -34.10 17.92 47.70
C VAL A 419 -33.32 17.67 46.45
N LEU A 420 -33.22 16.41 46.10
CA LEU A 420 -32.60 15.93 44.89
C LEU A 420 -33.73 15.47 43.99
N GLY A 421 -33.74 15.93 42.75
CA GLY A 421 -34.70 15.47 41.77
C GLY A 421 -34.11 15.52 40.38
N VAL A 422 -34.79 14.93 39.43
CA VAL A 422 -34.33 14.95 38.05
C VAL A 422 -34.84 16.22 37.35
N GLY A 423 -33.93 16.97 36.75
CA GLY A 423 -34.21 18.16 35.95
C GLY A 423 -34.91 17.82 34.64
N SER A 424 -35.39 18.84 33.93
CA SER A 424 -36.03 18.66 32.61
C SER A 424 -35.08 18.10 31.54
N ASP A 425 -33.78 18.14 31.80
CA ASP A 425 -32.70 17.61 30.98
C ASP A 425 -32.32 16.17 31.33
N GLY A 426 -33.02 15.53 32.27
CA GLY A 426 -32.73 14.16 32.72
C GLY A 426 -31.59 14.07 33.73
N ASN A 427 -30.95 15.19 34.12
CA ASN A 427 -29.85 15.19 35.08
C ASN A 427 -30.32 15.37 36.52
N LEU A 428 -29.60 14.76 37.46
CA LEU A 428 -29.82 15.01 38.89
C LEU A 428 -29.55 16.49 39.22
N THR A 429 -30.56 17.16 39.76
CA THR A 429 -30.56 18.56 40.17
C THR A 429 -30.74 18.64 41.68
N VAL A 430 -29.93 19.49 42.32
CA VAL A 430 -30.03 19.77 43.76
C VAL A 430 -30.80 21.06 43.99
N TYR A 431 -31.87 20.98 44.76
CA TYR A 431 -32.66 22.11 45.21
C TYR A 431 -32.36 22.35 46.69
N ASP A 432 -31.67 23.45 46.97
CA ASP A 432 -31.46 23.92 48.34
C ASP A 432 -32.70 24.70 48.78
N ASP A 433 -33.51 24.10 49.66
CA ASP A 433 -34.70 24.72 50.25
C ASP A 433 -34.53 24.69 51.77
N SER A 434 -34.09 25.82 52.34
CA SER A 434 -33.72 25.96 53.76
C SER A 434 -34.90 25.89 54.73
N ASP A 435 -36.14 25.91 54.22
CA ASP A 435 -37.35 25.96 55.03
C ASP A 435 -38.04 24.60 55.19
N ILE A 436 -37.47 23.53 54.63
CA ILE A 436 -37.99 22.18 54.84
C ILE A 436 -37.63 21.71 56.26
N PHE A 437 -38.62 21.66 57.13
CA PHE A 437 -38.44 21.26 58.54
C PHE A 437 -39.26 20.00 58.86
N TRP A 438 -38.64 19.04 59.54
CA TRP A 438 -39.18 17.70 59.75
C TRP A 438 -39.78 17.46 61.15
N GLY A 439 -40.24 18.50 61.85
CA GLY A 439 -40.78 18.32 63.21
C GLY A 439 -41.73 19.44 63.67
N TYR A 440 -42.88 19.02 64.21
CA TYR A 440 -43.89 19.83 64.91
C TYR A 440 -44.16 21.22 64.31
N TYR A 441 -44.79 21.21 63.13
CA TYR A 441 -45.34 22.43 62.53
C TYR A 441 -46.45 23.06 63.39
N GLU A 442 -47.17 22.23 64.17
CA GLU A 442 -48.35 22.64 64.93
C GLU A 442 -48.11 23.84 65.86
N ASN A 443 -46.87 24.07 66.31
CA ASN A 443 -46.49 25.22 67.15
C ASN A 443 -45.36 26.07 66.55
N ALA A 444 -45.01 25.92 65.27
CA ALA A 444 -43.84 26.60 64.69
C ALA A 444 -43.90 28.14 64.80
N ALA A 445 -45.12 28.71 64.72
CA ALA A 445 -45.35 30.15 64.85
C ALA A 445 -44.85 30.71 66.20
N ASP A 446 -44.83 29.92 67.26
CA ASP A 446 -44.39 30.34 68.61
C ASP A 446 -42.88 30.59 68.70
N TRP A 447 -42.09 30.08 67.73
CA TRP A 447 -40.63 30.07 67.81
C TRP A 447 -39.98 30.83 66.65
N VAL A 448 -40.61 30.83 65.47
CA VAL A 448 -40.08 31.47 64.26
C VAL A 448 -40.93 32.66 63.77
N GLY A 449 -42.09 32.91 64.40
CA GLY A 449 -43.03 33.93 63.96
C GLY A 449 -43.95 33.47 62.82
N SER A 450 -45.07 34.18 62.63
CA SER A 450 -46.17 33.77 61.75
C SER A 450 -45.79 33.67 60.28
N ASP A 451 -44.96 34.59 59.79
CA ASP A 451 -44.60 34.67 58.37
C ASP A 451 -43.62 33.56 57.99
N GLN A 452 -42.64 33.28 58.85
CA GLN A 452 -41.70 32.19 58.64
C GLN A 452 -42.39 30.83 58.81
N ALA A 453 -43.27 30.67 59.80
CA ALA A 453 -44.10 29.47 59.91
C ALA A 453 -44.91 29.25 58.61
N LYS A 454 -45.59 30.28 58.09
CA LYS A 454 -46.33 30.15 56.82
C LYS A 454 -45.45 29.71 55.63
N SER A 455 -44.22 30.25 55.53
CA SER A 455 -43.23 29.80 54.51
C SER A 455 -42.91 28.31 54.67
N MET A 456 -42.60 27.88 55.90
CA MET A 456 -42.30 26.48 56.21
C MET A 456 -43.47 25.55 55.87
N SER A 457 -44.71 25.95 56.14
CA SER A 457 -45.90 25.15 55.76
C SER A 457 -46.00 24.97 54.24
N GLN A 458 -45.81 26.04 53.48
CA GLN A 458 -45.86 25.98 52.02
C GLN A 458 -44.76 25.08 51.45
N THR A 459 -43.57 25.13 52.04
CA THR A 459 -42.45 24.27 51.66
C THR A 459 -42.69 22.81 52.02
N VAL A 460 -43.24 22.50 53.21
CA VAL A 460 -43.61 21.12 53.58
C VAL A 460 -44.71 20.59 52.65
N GLU A 461 -45.74 21.39 52.38
CA GLU A 461 -46.78 21.04 51.41
C GLU A 461 -46.22 20.78 50.01
N LYS A 462 -45.24 21.55 49.56
CA LYS A 462 -44.63 21.38 48.23
C LYS A 462 -43.95 20.02 48.06
N TYR A 463 -43.45 19.42 49.14
CA TYR A 463 -42.59 18.23 49.07
C TYR A 463 -43.20 16.97 49.66
N TYR A 464 -44.05 17.06 50.68
CA TYR A 464 -44.58 15.91 51.42
C TYR A 464 -46.09 15.72 51.26
N ARG A 465 -46.67 16.21 50.15
CA ARG A 465 -48.09 16.00 49.81
C ARG A 465 -48.41 14.56 49.41
N ASP A 466 -47.42 13.86 48.89
CA ASP A 466 -47.53 12.48 48.41
C ASP A 466 -47.02 11.48 49.47
N ALA A 467 -47.32 10.20 49.26
CA ALA A 467 -46.91 9.12 50.14
C ALA A 467 -45.38 9.03 50.24
N CYS A 468 -44.86 9.07 51.46
CA CYS A 468 -43.44 9.12 51.72
C CYS A 468 -42.91 7.73 52.07
N TYR A 469 -41.78 7.37 51.48
CA TYR A 469 -41.09 6.11 51.75
C TYR A 469 -39.65 6.36 52.22
N ASN A 470 -39.18 5.58 53.19
CA ASN A 470 -37.76 5.56 53.56
C ASN A 470 -36.99 4.66 52.60
N ILE A 471 -35.83 5.14 52.15
CA ILE A 471 -34.88 4.34 51.38
C ILE A 471 -34.15 3.38 52.32
N ARG A 472 -34.14 2.09 51.98
CA ARG A 472 -33.46 1.09 52.79
C ARG A 472 -32.00 0.95 52.37
N PHE A 473 -31.10 1.20 53.30
CA PHE A 473 -29.68 0.92 53.15
C PHE A 473 -29.34 -0.51 53.59
N VAL A 474 -28.36 -1.11 52.92
CA VAL A 474 -27.78 -2.41 53.26
C VAL A 474 -26.26 -2.31 53.34
N ASP A 475 -25.63 -3.16 54.14
CA ASP A 475 -24.18 -3.14 54.31
C ASP A 475 -23.45 -3.41 52.98
N ILE A 476 -22.36 -2.69 52.74
CA ILE A 476 -21.48 -2.91 51.58
C ILE A 476 -20.68 -4.19 51.81
N THR A 477 -21.18 -5.30 51.24
CA THR A 477 -20.53 -6.60 51.20
C THR A 477 -20.54 -7.13 49.76
N GLU A 478 -19.61 -8.01 49.40
CA GLU A 478 -19.59 -8.63 48.06
C GLU A 478 -20.92 -9.31 47.74
N SER A 479 -21.56 -9.97 48.72
CA SER A 479 -22.86 -10.62 48.55
C SER A 479 -23.97 -9.63 48.23
N ASN A 480 -24.09 -8.54 49.00
CA ASN A 480 -25.13 -7.54 48.77
C ASN A 480 -24.89 -6.79 47.46
N VAL A 481 -23.63 -6.43 47.16
CA VAL A 481 -23.27 -5.81 45.88
C VAL A 481 -23.62 -6.74 44.72
N ALA A 482 -23.27 -8.02 44.78
CA ALA A 482 -23.62 -8.97 43.72
C ALA A 482 -25.13 -9.12 43.56
N GLN A 483 -25.90 -9.10 44.65
CA GLN A 483 -27.36 -9.24 44.63
C GLN A 483 -28.05 -8.03 43.99
N TYR A 484 -27.78 -6.82 44.51
CA TYR A 484 -28.51 -5.61 44.11
C TYR A 484 -27.96 -4.95 42.83
N LEU A 485 -26.68 -5.22 42.50
CA LEU A 485 -26.03 -4.76 41.27
C LEU A 485 -25.73 -5.95 40.33
N SER A 486 -26.72 -6.81 40.07
CA SER A 486 -26.59 -8.06 39.28
C SER A 486 -26.76 -7.89 37.76
N GLY A 487 -26.96 -6.67 37.26
CA GLY A 487 -27.29 -6.39 35.85
C GLY A 487 -28.80 -6.45 35.55
N ASN A 488 -29.58 -7.15 36.37
CA ASN A 488 -31.04 -7.15 36.32
C ASN A 488 -31.68 -6.19 37.32
N GLY A 489 -30.86 -5.43 38.09
CA GLY A 489 -31.25 -4.32 38.97
C GLY A 489 -32.38 -4.63 39.96
N GLN A 490 -32.05 -4.83 41.23
CA GLN A 490 -33.09 -4.86 42.28
C GLN A 490 -32.90 -3.66 43.19
N GLU A 491 -33.99 -2.95 43.48
CA GLU A 491 -33.95 -1.90 44.50
C GLU A 491 -33.56 -2.55 45.83
N THR A 492 -32.76 -1.84 46.63
CA THR A 492 -32.55 -2.26 48.03
C THR A 492 -33.86 -2.22 48.83
N GLY A 493 -34.89 -1.58 48.25
CA GLY A 493 -36.27 -1.54 48.69
C GLY A 493 -36.60 -0.23 49.40
N THR A 494 -37.89 0.07 49.49
CA THR A 494 -38.41 1.21 50.25
C THR A 494 -39.40 0.73 51.31
N SER A 495 -39.47 1.43 52.44
CA SER A 495 -40.46 1.16 53.49
C SER A 495 -41.39 2.34 53.67
N PHE A 496 -42.70 2.09 53.68
CA PHE A 496 -43.72 3.13 53.84
C PHE A 496 -43.51 3.90 55.16
N ALA A 497 -43.37 5.21 55.05
CA ALA A 497 -43.19 6.11 56.20
C ALA A 497 -44.52 6.75 56.62
N ALA A 498 -45.29 7.33 55.68
CA ALA A 498 -46.58 7.99 55.90
C ALA A 498 -47.36 8.26 54.58
N ASP A 499 -48.69 8.38 54.64
CA ASP A 499 -49.56 8.70 53.49
C ASP A 499 -49.33 10.12 52.95
N ASN A 500 -49.03 11.04 53.87
CA ASN A 500 -48.39 12.35 53.68
C ASN A 500 -47.98 12.86 55.08
N TYR A 501 -46.91 13.64 55.20
CA TYR A 501 -46.46 14.12 56.52
C TYR A 501 -47.36 15.20 57.13
N LEU A 502 -48.30 15.74 56.34
CA LEU A 502 -49.24 16.78 56.79
C LEU A 502 -50.41 16.24 57.62
N SER A 503 -50.67 14.93 57.57
CA SER A 503 -51.77 14.27 58.29
C SER A 503 -51.37 13.65 59.64
N ARG A 504 -50.07 13.67 59.96
CA ARG A 504 -49.51 13.32 61.27
C ARG A 504 -49.24 14.56 62.09
#